data_AF-A0A914E3W9-F1
#
_entry.id   AF-A0A914E3W9-F1
#
_cell.length_a   1.000
_cell.length_b   1.000
_cell.length_c   1.000
_cell.angle_alpha   90.00
_cell.angle_beta   90.00
_cell.angle_gamma   90.00
#
_symmetry.space_group_name_H-M   'P 1'
#
loop_
_entity.id
_entity.type
_entity.pdbx_description
1 polymer ?
#
loop_
_entity_poly.entity_id
_entity_poly.type
_entity_poly.pdbx_seq_one_letter_code
_entity_poly.pdbx_strand_id
1 'polypeptide(L)'
;MDYSPENATAPPLNLGATYIYVIEGSILFILNTILVVFIGTNKKLRSDKASVIYLANIVYDAIYTAGFVAAGFFRLNMYYECGTCSKRF
;
A
#
# COMPACT_ATOMS: atom_id res chain seq x y z
N MET A 1 13.86 -31.05 7.45
CA MET A 1 14.03 -29.73 8.11
C MET A 1 12.76 -29.51 8.90
N ASP A 2 12.79 -29.81 10.19
CA ASP A 2 11.68 -29.55 11.10
C ASP A 2 11.51 -28.04 11.26
N TYR A 3 10.40 -27.51 10.73
CA TYR A 3 9.96 -26.16 11.04
C TYR A 3 9.39 -26.19 12.45
N SER A 4 10.23 -25.93 13.46
CA SER A 4 9.75 -25.69 14.82
C SER A 4 9.17 -24.26 14.87
N PRO A 5 7.85 -24.08 15.05
CA PRO A 5 7.22 -22.76 15.09
C PRO A 5 7.64 -21.95 16.33
N GLU A 6 8.31 -22.58 17.30
CA GLU A 6 8.76 -21.99 18.56
C GLU A 6 9.95 -21.02 18.38
N ASN A 7 10.70 -21.15 17.27
CA ASN A 7 11.86 -20.31 16.96
C ASN A 7 11.61 -19.29 15.85
N ALA A 8 10.36 -19.16 15.38
CA ALA A 8 9.98 -18.10 14.45
C ALA A 8 9.91 -16.76 15.22
N THR A 9 11.08 -16.16 15.45
CA THR A 9 11.14 -14.78 15.95
C THR A 9 10.46 -13.88 14.91
N ALA A 10 9.46 -13.12 15.35
CA ALA A 10 8.81 -12.12 14.50
C ALA A 10 9.91 -11.25 13.87
N PRO A 11 9.88 -11.03 12.55
CA PRO A 11 10.84 -10.12 11.93
C PRO A 11 10.74 -8.75 12.63
N PRO A 12 11.87 -8.11 12.95
CA PRO A 12 11.86 -6.83 13.66
C PRO A 12 11.03 -5.82 12.88
N LEU A 13 10.09 -5.15 13.55
CA LEU A 13 9.26 -4.12 12.94
C LEU A 13 10.17 -2.93 12.56
N ASN A 14 10.53 -2.86 11.29
CA ASN A 14 11.22 -1.69 10.76
C ASN A 14 10.19 -0.56 10.63
N LEU A 15 10.15 0.32 11.63
CA LEU A 15 9.26 1.48 11.70
C LEU A 15 9.41 2.38 10.46
N GLY A 16 10.63 2.56 9.94
CA GLY A 16 10.89 3.35 8.75
C GLY A 16 10.26 2.72 7.49
N ALA A 17 10.44 1.41 7.31
CA ALA A 17 9.79 0.71 6.21
C ALA A 17 8.25 0.77 6.36
N THR A 18 7.73 0.46 7.53
CA THR A 18 6.27 0.45 7.79
C THR A 18 5.64 1.81 7.53
N TYR A 19 6.30 2.90 7.94
CA TYR A 19 5.88 4.26 7.64
C TYR A 19 5.79 4.52 6.14
N ILE A 20 6.84 4.18 5.38
CA ILE A 20 6.88 4.36 3.92
C ILE A 20 5.79 3.52 3.22
N TYR A 21 5.65 2.25 3.58
CA TYR A 21 4.67 1.36 2.94
C TYR A 21 3.22 1.73 3.24
N VAL A 22 2.92 2.02 4.50
CA VAL A 22 1.53 2.19 4.95
C VAL A 22 1.10 3.64 4.90
N ILE A 23 1.89 4.57 5.45
CA ILE A 23 1.48 5.97 5.56
C ILE A 23 1.69 6.69 4.23
N GLU A 24 2.92 6.71 3.71
CA GLU A 24 3.21 7.41 2.44
C GLU A 24 2.45 6.76 1.28
N GLY A 25 2.45 5.41 1.23
CA GLY A 25 1.67 4.66 0.24
C GLY A 25 0.18 5.03 0.26
N SER A 26 -0.44 5.14 1.44
CA SER A 26 -1.86 5.48 1.55
C SER A 26 -2.15 6.92 1.13
N ILE A 27 -1.28 7.86 1.49
CA ILE A 27 -1.43 9.27 1.09
C ILE A 27 -1.36 9.38 -0.43
N LEU A 28 -0.35 8.76 -1.06
CA LEU A 28 -0.21 8.76 -2.51
C LEU A 28 -1.40 8.10 -3.21
N PHE A 29 -1.88 6.97 -2.69
CA PHE A 29 -3.06 6.29 -3.23
C PHE A 29 -4.32 7.18 -3.19
N ILE A 30 -4.55 7.88 -2.06
CA ILE A 30 -5.67 8.81 -1.91
C ILE A 30 -5.57 9.97 -2.91
N LEU A 31 -4.38 10.58 -3.02
CA LEU A 31 -4.15 11.69 -3.95
C LEU A 31 -4.37 11.28 -5.40
N ASN A 32 -3.84 10.11 -5.79
CA ASN A 32 -4.04 9.58 -7.14
C ASN A 32 -5.51 9.29 -7.42
N THR A 33 -6.23 8.71 -6.45
CA THR A 33 -7.67 8.46 -6.58
C THR A 33 -8.47 9.75 -6.76
N ILE A 34 -8.16 10.79 -5.98
CA ILE A 34 -8.79 12.11 -6.11
C ILE A 34 -8.56 12.69 -7.51
N LEU A 35 -7.33 12.62 -8.02
CA LEU A 35 -6.98 13.11 -9.35
C LEU A 35 -7.70 12.34 -10.47
N VAL A 36 -7.79 11.00 -10.35
CA VAL A 36 -8.54 10.16 -11.28
C VAL A 36 -10.00 10.56 -11.35
N VAL A 37 -10.65 10.72 -10.19
CA VAL A 37 -12.06 11.16 -10.11
C VAL A 37 -12.22 12.57 -10.67
N PHE A 38 -11.32 13.49 -10.33
CA PHE A 38 -11.38 14.87 -10.79
C PHE A 38 -11.28 14.96 -12.33
N ILE A 39 -10.28 14.32 -12.94
CA ILE A 39 -10.11 14.34 -14.40
C ILE A 39 -11.25 13.56 -15.08
N GLY A 40 -11.67 12.42 -14.52
CA GLY A 40 -12.73 11.58 -15.08
C GLY A 40 -14.11 12.24 -15.09
N THR A 41 -14.42 13.06 -14.08
CA THR A 41 -15.70 13.78 -13.97
C THR A 41 -15.72 15.10 -14.75
N ASN A 42 -14.57 15.71 -15.00
CA ASN A 42 -14.49 16.99 -15.69
C ASN A 42 -14.49 16.80 -17.23
N LYS A 43 -15.65 16.99 -17.88
CA LYS A 43 -15.80 16.81 -19.34
C LYS A 43 -14.76 17.57 -20.17
N LYS A 44 -14.35 18.76 -19.73
CA LYS A 44 -13.36 19.59 -20.44
C LYS A 44 -11.98 18.92 -20.44
N LEU A 45 -11.56 18.36 -19.31
CA LEU A 45 -10.28 17.65 -19.18
C LEU A 45 -10.33 16.30 -19.91
N ARG A 46 -11.45 15.57 -19.83
CA ARG A 46 -11.60 14.28 -20.52
C ARG A 46 -11.53 14.37 -22.05
N SER A 47 -11.87 15.54 -22.61
CA SER A 47 -11.79 15.76 -24.06
C SER A 47 -10.39 16.15 -24.55
N ASP A 48 -9.48 16.49 -23.63
CA ASP A 48 -8.10 16.84 -23.96
C ASP A 48 -7.22 15.58 -23.96
N LYS A 49 -6.53 15.34 -25.08
CA LYS A 49 -5.69 14.14 -25.26
C LYS A 49 -4.56 14.08 -24.24
N ALA A 50 -3.96 15.22 -23.86
CA ALA A 50 -2.89 15.25 -22.88
C ALA A 50 -3.38 14.84 -21.50
N SER A 51 -4.54 15.37 -21.09
CA SER A 51 -5.21 15.02 -19.84
C SER A 51 -5.59 13.53 -19.76
N VAL A 52 -5.98 12.89 -20.87
CA VAL A 52 -6.28 11.44 -20.90
C VAL A 52 -5.02 10.58 -20.75
N ILE A 53 -3.90 10.98 -21.36
CA ILE A 53 -2.60 10.30 -21.16
C ILE A 53 -2.16 10.45 -19.70
N TYR A 54 -2.31 11.65 -19.14
CA TYR A 54 -1.99 11.90 -17.73
C TYR A 54 -2.87 11.06 -16.80
N LEU A 55 -4.16 10.93 -17.11
CA LEU A 55 -5.08 10.06 -16.37
C LEU A 55 -4.61 8.61 -16.36
N ALA A 56 -4.17 8.07 -17.50
CA ALA A 56 -3.65 6.70 -17.57
C ALA A 56 -2.40 6.50 -16.67
N ASN A 57 -1.50 7.48 -16.64
CA ASN A 57 -0.33 7.45 -15.75
C ASN A 57 -0.72 7.49 -14.27
N ILE A 58 -1.68 8.34 -13.89
CA ILE A 58 -2.16 8.40 -12.49
C ILE A 58 -2.84 7.08 -12.11
N VAL A 59 -3.63 6.48 -13.01
CA VAL A 59 -4.25 5.17 -12.75
C VAL A 59 -3.19 4.10 -12.53
N TYR A 60 -2.14 4.07 -13.35
CA TYR A 60 -1.02 3.16 -13.15
C TYR A 60 -0.35 3.37 -11.79
N ASP A 61 -0.11 4.62 -11.39
CA ASP A 61 0.50 4.95 -10.10
C ASP A 61 -0.43 4.60 -8.92
N ALA A 62 -1.74 4.75 -9.07
CA ALA A 62 -2.74 4.29 -8.08
C ALA A 62 -2.68 2.78 -7.88
N ILE A 63 -2.55 1.99 -8.95
CA ILE A 63 -2.42 0.53 -8.86
C ILE A 63 -1.12 0.16 -8.14
N TYR A 64 -0.02 0.82 -8.49
CA TYR A 64 1.29 0.58 -7.88
C TYR A 64 1.27 0.88 -6.37
N THR A 65 0.77 2.06 -6.00
CA THR A 65 0.66 2.50 -4.60
C THR A 65 -0.30 1.61 -3.79
N ALA A 66 -1.40 1.13 -4.39
CA ALA A 66 -2.28 0.15 -3.74
C ALA A 66 -1.54 -1.17 -3.39
N GLY A 67 -0.71 -1.69 -4.30
CA GLY A 67 0.11 -2.86 -4.03
C GLY A 67 1.12 -2.62 -2.90
N PHE A 68 1.72 -1.43 -2.87
CA PHE A 68 2.66 -1.01 -1.84
C PHE A 68 2.00 -0.94 -0.45
N VAL A 69 0.80 -0.37 -0.37
CA VAL A 69 -0.02 -0.31 0.85
C VAL A 69 -0.43 -1.71 1.31
N ALA A 70 -0.90 -2.56 0.39
CA ALA A 70 -1.29 -3.94 0.71
C ALA A 70 -0.10 -4.74 1.28
N ALA A 71 1.09 -4.59 0.72
CA ALA A 71 2.31 -5.21 1.25
C ALA A 71 2.67 -4.69 2.64
N GLY A 72 2.49 -3.39 2.89
CA GLY A 72 2.64 -2.78 4.21
C GLY A 72 1.71 -3.37 5.27
N PHE A 73 0.42 -3.49 4.94
CA PHE A 73 -0.57 -4.10 5.83
C PHE A 73 -0.32 -5.59 6.07
N PHE A 74 0.11 -6.34 5.05
CA PHE A 74 0.48 -7.74 5.20
C PHE A 74 1.64 -7.92 6.20
N ARG A 75 2.68 -7.09 6.10
CA ARG A 75 3.80 -7.09 7.06
C ARG A 75 3.37 -6.74 8.48
N LEU A 76 2.50 -5.75 8.64
CA LEU A 76 1.91 -5.42 9.93
C LEU A 76 1.13 -6.61 10.51
N ASN A 77 0.28 -7.24 9.70
CA ASN A 77 -0.53 -8.37 10.16
C ASN A 77 0.35 -9.55 10.62
N MET A 78 1.38 -9.91 9.86
CA MET A 78 2.36 -10.93 10.28
C MET A 78 3.04 -10.60 11.61
N TYR A 79 3.39 -9.32 11.83
CA TYR A 79 4.01 -8.89 13.09
C TYR A 79 3.04 -9.01 14.27
N TYR A 80 1.77 -8.63 14.10
CA TYR A 80 0.75 -8.74 15.15
C TYR A 80 0.39 -10.20 15.49
N GLU A 81 0.23 -11.05 14.47
CA GLU A 81 -0.04 -12.48 14.66
C GLU A 81 1.15 -13.19 15.33
N CYS A 82 2.39 -12.91 14.92
CA CYS A 82 3.57 -13.51 15.54
C CYS A 82 3.81 -13.00 16.98
N GLY A 83 3.53 -11.72 17.25
CA GLY A 83 3.61 -11.15 18.61
C GLY A 83 2.56 -11.69 19.59
N THR A 84 1.45 -12.24 19.09
CA THR A 84 0.42 -12.91 19.92
C THR A 84 0.68 -14.41 20.10
N CYS A 85 1.42 -15.06 19.20
CA CYS A 85 1.92 -16.43 19.40
C CYS A 85 2.89 -16.53 20.60
N SER A 86 3.77 -15.54 20.78
CA SER A 86 4.75 -15.51 21.88
C SER A 86 4.13 -15.24 23.26
N LYS A 87 2.86 -14.85 23.37
CA LYS A 87 2.19 -14.49 24.63
C LYS A 87 1.20 -15.56 25.13
N ARG A 88 1.14 -16.73 24.48
CA ARG A 88 0.22 -17.82 24.83
C ARG A 88 0.87 -19.02 25.54
N PHE A 89 2.12 -18.90 25.96
CA PHE A 89 2.82 -19.90 26.78
C PHE A 89 3.28 -19.27 28.09
#